data_AF-A0A9E2KW04-F1
#
_entry.id   AF-A0A9E2KW04-F1
#
_cell.length_a   1.000
_cell.length_b   1.000
_cell.length_c   1.000
_cell.angle_alpha   90.00
_cell.angle_beta   90.00
_cell.angle_gamma   90.00
#
_symmetry.space_group_name_H-M   'P 1'
#
loop_
_entity.id
_entity.type
_entity.pdbx_description
1 polymer ?
#
loop_
_entity_poly.entity_id
_entity_poly.type
_entity_poly.pdbx_seq_one_letter_code
_entity_poly.pdbx_strand_id
1 'polypeptide(L)'
;MNFGTILGILTLLLTIIALILATIFRIVSKLNLTIKYLKIFLGIFGLIYFIIFWYFHDLINIINNQNSIANISIYWSKVLLLDMCPFMYVFLNLCFIFDYKNKLIKTVCLWSIIGSSITIIGSIWSVNYNGNPLIYIFLGSNEGRLYYFIHAFMLIFGTFFFVYNNRHRFIDVFVSHLLPSLYLIYVLIIIRTLNITRNASGLVEYDWINTNGEYYLVYQLLKLKFPQIQIVAYFLVWIEMIILIILRNSIAKPTLQWFWPKFIYQKITLWDKISKKWYLTRLKTF
;
A
#
# COMPACT_ATOMS: atom_id res chain seq x y z
N MET A 1 -8.38 27.07 3.33
CA MET A 1 -7.73 25.75 3.54
C MET A 1 -7.00 25.40 2.26
N ASN A 2 -5.69 25.09 2.29
CA ASN A 2 -4.97 24.74 1.05
C ASN A 2 -5.50 23.41 0.48
N PHE A 3 -5.32 23.22 -0.83
CA PHE A 3 -5.84 22.04 -1.52
C PHE A 3 -5.27 20.73 -0.95
N GLY A 4 -3.97 20.71 -0.63
CA GLY A 4 -3.31 19.59 0.04
C GLY A 4 -3.99 19.16 1.34
N THR A 5 -4.38 20.11 2.20
CA THR A 5 -5.09 19.82 3.45
C THR A 5 -6.46 19.20 3.18
N ILE A 6 -7.20 19.67 2.17
CA ILE A 6 -8.49 19.08 1.78
C ILE A 6 -8.30 17.61 1.39
N LEU A 7 -7.30 17.32 0.55
CA LEU A 7 -6.99 15.96 0.11
C LEU A 7 -6.52 15.06 1.26
N GLY A 8 -5.71 15.59 2.18
CA GLY A 8 -5.28 14.89 3.38
C GLY A 8 -6.47 14.51 4.28
N ILE A 9 -7.36 15.45 4.56
CA ILE A 9 -8.59 15.21 5.34
C ILE A 9 -9.48 14.18 4.65
N LEU A 10 -9.70 14.33 3.34
CA LEU A 10 -10.50 13.38 2.57
C LEU A 10 -9.93 11.96 2.64
N THR A 11 -8.61 11.83 2.47
CA THR A 11 -7.93 10.53 2.54
C THR A 11 -8.07 9.91 3.93
N LEU A 12 -7.93 10.70 4.99
CA LEU A 12 -8.13 10.25 6.36
C LEU A 12 -9.57 9.76 6.59
N LEU A 13 -10.56 10.54 6.16
CA LEU A 13 -11.98 10.17 6.26
C LEU A 13 -12.28 8.87 5.51
N LEU A 14 -11.79 8.74 4.27
CA LEU A 14 -11.97 7.51 3.48
C LEU A 14 -11.26 6.31 4.11
N THR A 15 -10.11 6.51 4.74
CA THR A 15 -9.38 5.45 5.45
C THR A 15 -10.15 4.99 6.70
N ILE A 16 -10.76 5.92 7.45
CA ILE A 16 -11.64 5.60 8.59
C ILE A 16 -12.88 4.83 8.12
N ILE A 17 -13.52 5.28 7.04
CA ILE A 17 -14.67 4.59 6.43
C ILE A 17 -14.26 3.16 6.01
N ALA A 18 -13.11 3.01 5.37
CA ALA A 18 -12.58 1.71 4.97
C ALA A 18 -12.34 0.78 6.18
N LEU A 19 -11.84 1.31 7.29
CA LEU A 19 -11.65 0.55 8.54
C LEU A 19 -12.98 0.07 9.13
N ILE A 20 -14.00 0.93 9.16
CA ILE A 20 -15.35 0.59 9.63
C ILE A 20 -15.97 -0.48 8.73
N LEU A 21 -15.94 -0.28 7.42
CA LEU A 21 -16.47 -1.23 6.45
C LEU A 21 -15.76 -2.58 6.55
N ALA A 22 -14.43 -2.61 6.62
CA ALA A 22 -13.66 -3.84 6.78
C ALA A 22 -14.07 -4.63 8.02
N THR A 23 -14.36 -3.93 9.12
CA THR A 23 -14.84 -4.53 10.37
C THR A 23 -16.23 -5.14 10.20
N ILE A 24 -17.16 -4.42 9.56
CA ILE A 24 -18.51 -4.93 9.26
C ILE A 24 -18.44 -6.15 8.34
N PHE A 25 -17.69 -6.06 7.23
CA PHE A 25 -17.52 -7.14 6.26
C PHE A 25 -16.88 -8.39 6.87
N ARG A 26 -15.98 -8.22 7.85
CA ARG A 26 -15.38 -9.35 8.57
C ARG A 26 -16.38 -10.09 9.45
N ILE A 27 -17.40 -9.42 9.99
CA ILE A 27 -18.44 -10.02 10.83
C ILE A 27 -19.49 -10.75 9.96
N VAL A 28 -19.84 -10.18 8.81
CA VAL A 28 -20.90 -10.72 7.94
C VAL A 28 -20.32 -11.77 6.98
N SER A 29 -20.32 -13.04 7.40
CA SER A 29 -19.77 -14.18 6.64
C SER A 29 -20.31 -14.32 5.20
N LYS A 30 -21.55 -13.88 4.96
CA LYS A 30 -22.21 -13.92 3.64
C LYS A 30 -21.56 -12.99 2.61
N LEU A 31 -20.79 -11.99 3.04
CA LEU A 31 -20.17 -11.01 2.15
C LEU A 31 -18.79 -11.46 1.62
N ASN A 32 -18.31 -12.65 2.00
CA ASN A 32 -17.01 -13.17 1.53
C ASN A 32 -16.92 -13.26 0.00
N LEU A 33 -18.02 -13.59 -0.67
CA LEU A 33 -18.06 -13.64 -2.14
C LEU A 33 -17.95 -12.23 -2.74
N THR A 34 -18.69 -11.26 -2.18
CA THR A 34 -18.63 -9.85 -2.59
C THR A 34 -17.21 -9.29 -2.41
N ILE A 35 -16.56 -9.59 -1.28
CA ILE A 35 -15.18 -9.16 -1.04
C ILE A 35 -14.20 -9.77 -2.04
N LYS A 36 -14.38 -11.04 -2.42
CA LYS A 36 -13.56 -11.69 -3.45
C LYS A 36 -13.66 -10.93 -4.79
N TYR A 37 -14.87 -10.59 -5.24
CA TYR A 37 -15.05 -9.86 -6.48
C TYR A 37 -14.55 -8.41 -6.39
N LEU A 38 -14.77 -7.74 -5.25
CA LEU A 38 -14.24 -6.41 -5.00
C LEU A 38 -12.71 -6.39 -5.13
N LYS A 39 -12.01 -7.37 -4.54
CA LYS A 39 -10.55 -7.50 -4.71
C LYS A 39 -10.17 -7.57 -6.18
N ILE A 40 -10.73 -8.52 -6.92
CA ILE A 40 -10.38 -8.75 -8.32
C ILE A 40 -10.64 -7.47 -9.14
N PHE A 41 -11.79 -6.83 -8.94
CA PHE A 41 -12.13 -5.56 -9.58
C PHE A 41 -11.09 -4.47 -9.27
N LEU A 42 -10.77 -4.25 -7.99
CA LEU A 42 -9.78 -3.26 -7.57
C LEU A 42 -8.40 -3.55 -8.16
N GLY A 43 -7.99 -4.82 -8.18
CA GLY A 43 -6.73 -5.26 -8.74
C GLY A 43 -6.62 -4.99 -10.25
N ILE A 44 -7.65 -5.37 -11.02
CA ILE A 44 -7.69 -5.12 -12.46
C ILE A 44 -7.71 -3.62 -12.74
N PHE A 45 -8.59 -2.89 -12.06
CA PHE A 45 -8.70 -1.44 -12.20
C PHE A 45 -7.37 -0.74 -11.90
N GLY A 46 -6.71 -1.09 -10.79
CA GLY A 46 -5.44 -0.49 -10.40
C GLY A 46 -4.31 -0.79 -11.38
N LEU A 47 -4.21 -2.02 -11.90
CA LEU A 47 -3.20 -2.35 -12.90
C LEU A 47 -3.44 -1.63 -14.24
N ILE A 48 -4.68 -1.58 -14.72
CA ILE A 48 -5.02 -0.84 -15.95
C ILE A 48 -4.65 0.64 -15.79
N TYR A 49 -5.03 1.23 -14.66
CA TYR A 49 -4.72 2.62 -14.34
C TYR A 49 -3.20 2.87 -14.32
N PHE A 50 -2.42 2.00 -13.66
CA PHE A 50 -0.97 2.09 -13.63
C PHE A 50 -0.35 2.00 -15.03
N ILE A 51 -0.79 1.01 -15.83
CA ILE A 51 -0.24 0.79 -17.17
C ILE A 51 -0.49 2.01 -18.07
N ILE A 52 -1.72 2.52 -18.10
CA ILE A 52 -2.12 3.63 -18.98
C ILE A 52 -1.41 4.92 -18.58
N PHE A 53 -1.44 5.28 -17.30
CA PHE A 53 -1.06 6.62 -16.88
C PHE A 53 0.38 6.73 -16.36
N TRP A 54 0.99 5.62 -15.92
CA TRP A 54 2.38 5.58 -15.45
C TRP A 54 3.29 4.97 -16.52
N TYR A 55 3.11 3.66 -16.77
CA TYR A 55 4.09 2.86 -17.51
C TYR A 55 4.25 3.31 -18.96
N PHE A 56 3.15 3.44 -19.71
CA PHE A 56 3.23 3.83 -21.12
C PHE A 56 3.78 5.25 -21.30
N HIS A 57 3.44 6.18 -20.40
CA HIS A 57 3.95 7.53 -20.49
C HIS A 57 5.48 7.58 -20.37
N ASP A 58 6.03 6.92 -19.36
CA ASP A 58 7.49 6.91 -19.16
C ASP A 58 8.20 6.08 -20.22
N LEU A 59 7.60 4.99 -20.70
CA LEU A 59 8.15 4.20 -21.81
C LEU A 59 8.26 5.02 -23.11
N ILE A 60 7.22 5.78 -23.45
CA ILE A 60 7.23 6.67 -24.62
C ILE A 60 8.33 7.73 -24.46
N ASN A 61 8.52 8.27 -23.26
CA ASN A 61 9.58 9.25 -23.00
C ASN A 61 10.98 8.64 -23.14
N ILE A 62 11.20 7.38 -22.74
CA ILE A 62 12.48 6.67 -22.98
C ILE A 62 12.75 6.54 -24.47
N ILE A 63 11.74 6.18 -25.26
CA ILE A 63 11.87 5.99 -26.70
C ILE A 63 12.17 7.34 -27.40
N ASN A 64 11.54 8.42 -26.94
CA ASN A 64 11.57 9.72 -27.62
C ASN A 64 12.70 10.66 -27.14
N ASN A 65 13.18 10.55 -25.90
CA ASN A 65 14.19 11.47 -25.33
C ASN A 65 15.56 10.79 -25.16
N GLN A 66 16.46 10.98 -26.13
CA GLN A 66 17.83 10.43 -26.10
C GLN A 66 18.88 11.31 -25.40
N ASN A 67 18.54 12.53 -24.93
CA ASN A 67 19.57 13.57 -24.82
C ASN A 67 20.08 13.93 -23.40
N SER A 68 19.65 13.26 -22.31
CA SER A 68 20.36 13.44 -21.02
C SER A 68 20.38 12.19 -20.14
N ILE A 69 21.57 11.85 -19.63
CA ILE A 69 21.83 10.70 -18.74
C ILE A 69 20.95 10.75 -17.47
N ALA A 70 20.74 11.95 -16.93
CA ALA A 70 19.91 12.15 -15.73
C ALA A 70 18.42 11.84 -15.99
N ASN A 71 17.89 12.19 -17.17
CA ASN A 71 16.50 11.89 -17.52
C ASN A 71 16.34 10.38 -17.79
N ILE A 72 17.33 9.77 -18.47
CA ILE A 72 17.35 8.32 -18.73
C ILE A 72 17.32 7.54 -17.40
N SER A 73 18.09 7.94 -16.39
CA SER A 73 18.09 7.30 -15.07
C SER A 73 16.70 7.32 -14.41
N ILE A 74 15.99 8.45 -14.45
CA ILE A 74 14.67 8.59 -13.81
C ILE A 74 13.64 7.73 -14.54
N TYR A 75 13.63 7.74 -15.86
CA TYR A 75 12.65 6.95 -16.61
C TYR A 75 12.88 5.45 -16.46
N TRP A 76 14.14 4.98 -16.49
CA TRP A 76 14.44 3.58 -16.21
C TRP A 76 14.02 3.18 -14.80
N SER A 77 14.29 4.03 -13.81
CA SER A 77 13.83 3.80 -12.44
C SER A 77 12.30 3.59 -12.38
N LYS A 78 11.53 4.46 -13.03
CA LYS A 78 10.07 4.40 -13.03
C LYS A 78 9.53 3.18 -13.77
N VAL A 79 10.07 2.86 -14.95
CA VAL A 79 9.65 1.72 -15.77
C VAL A 79 9.98 0.39 -15.09
N LEU A 80 11.12 0.31 -14.41
CA LEU A 80 11.57 -0.89 -13.70
C LEU A 80 11.07 -0.95 -12.24
N LEU A 81 10.21 -0.01 -11.82
CA LEU A 81 9.61 0.02 -10.47
C LEU A 81 10.67 0.03 -9.35
N LEU A 82 11.73 0.84 -9.51
CA LEU A 82 12.81 0.97 -8.52
C LEU A 82 12.44 1.85 -7.32
N ASP A 83 11.32 2.56 -7.42
CA ASP A 83 10.63 3.16 -6.28
C ASP A 83 9.65 2.14 -5.67
N MET A 84 9.74 2.00 -4.34
CA MET A 84 9.00 1.01 -3.57
C MET A 84 7.50 1.28 -3.62
N CYS A 85 7.07 2.54 -3.70
CA CYS A 85 5.63 2.86 -3.70
C CYS A 85 4.89 2.36 -4.95
N PRO A 86 5.33 2.66 -6.19
CA PRO A 86 4.73 2.08 -7.39
C PRO A 86 4.95 0.57 -7.47
N PHE A 87 6.08 0.03 -7.00
CA PHE A 87 6.28 -1.42 -6.89
C PHE A 87 5.22 -2.08 -6.00
N MET A 88 5.02 -1.56 -4.78
CA MET A 88 4.04 -2.08 -3.84
C MET A 88 2.61 -1.89 -4.33
N TYR A 89 2.32 -0.82 -5.08
CA TYR A 89 1.03 -0.64 -5.73
C TYR A 89 0.75 -1.75 -6.74
N VAL A 90 1.70 -2.03 -7.65
CA VAL A 90 1.57 -3.13 -8.62
C VAL A 90 1.44 -4.46 -7.89
N PHE A 91 2.28 -4.72 -6.89
CA PHE A 91 2.28 -5.98 -6.15
C PHE A 91 1.01 -6.18 -5.31
N LEU A 92 0.44 -5.12 -4.73
CA LEU A 92 -0.85 -5.15 -4.04
C LEU A 92 -1.98 -5.55 -4.99
N ASN A 93 -2.02 -4.93 -6.18
CA ASN A 93 -3.05 -5.25 -7.17
C ASN A 93 -2.91 -6.67 -7.72
N LEU A 94 -1.68 -7.17 -7.92
CA LEU A 94 -1.44 -8.58 -8.23
C LEU A 94 -1.93 -9.51 -7.11
N CYS A 95 -1.68 -9.17 -5.84
CA CYS A 95 -2.21 -9.93 -4.71
C CYS A 95 -3.75 -9.88 -4.64
N PHE A 96 -4.38 -8.77 -5.02
CA PHE A 96 -5.83 -8.69 -5.10
C PHE A 96 -6.42 -9.69 -6.10
N ILE A 97 -5.76 -9.88 -7.25
CA ILE A 97 -6.22 -10.79 -8.31
C ILE A 97 -5.90 -12.25 -7.96
N PHE A 98 -4.67 -12.54 -7.55
CA PHE A 98 -4.14 -13.91 -7.50
C PHE A 98 -4.05 -14.53 -6.10
N ASP A 99 -4.00 -13.74 -5.03
CA ASP A 99 -3.89 -14.28 -3.65
C ASP A 99 -5.27 -14.65 -3.09
N TYR A 100 -5.84 -15.74 -3.62
CA TYR A 100 -7.15 -16.25 -3.18
C TYR A 100 -7.16 -16.73 -1.71
N LYS A 101 -6.00 -17.11 -1.18
CA LYS A 101 -5.85 -17.60 0.20
C LYS A 101 -5.51 -16.49 1.20
N ASN A 102 -5.38 -15.25 0.73
CA ASN A 102 -5.02 -14.09 1.53
C ASN A 102 -3.76 -14.30 2.39
N LYS A 103 -2.74 -14.97 1.83
CA LYS A 103 -1.47 -15.23 2.52
C LYS A 103 -0.50 -14.06 2.37
N LEU A 104 -0.31 -13.57 1.15
CA LEU A 104 0.65 -12.53 0.81
C LEU A 104 0.06 -11.13 0.99
N ILE A 105 -1.23 -10.97 0.67
CA ILE A 105 -1.95 -9.70 0.76
C ILE A 105 -1.82 -9.03 2.14
N LYS A 106 -1.73 -9.81 3.22
CA LYS A 106 -1.59 -9.27 4.59
C LYS A 106 -0.27 -8.50 4.75
N THR A 107 0.81 -9.12 4.30
CA THR A 107 2.15 -8.55 4.29
C THR A 107 2.22 -7.38 3.32
N VAL A 108 1.62 -7.50 2.14
CA VAL A 108 1.64 -6.42 1.15
C VAL A 108 0.86 -5.21 1.66
N CYS A 109 -0.34 -5.40 2.24
CA CYS A 109 -1.11 -4.33 2.84
C CYS A 109 -0.35 -3.61 3.96
N LEU A 110 0.41 -4.33 4.78
CA LEU A 110 1.26 -3.73 5.83
C LEU A 110 2.24 -2.70 5.23
N TRP A 111 2.96 -3.10 4.19
CA TRP A 111 3.90 -2.22 3.50
C TRP A 111 3.22 -1.10 2.70
N SER A 112 2.06 -1.37 2.10
CA SER A 112 1.24 -0.34 1.46
C SER A 112 0.77 0.73 2.45
N ILE A 113 0.44 0.36 3.69
CA ILE A 113 0.06 1.32 4.73
C ILE A 113 1.26 2.19 5.12
N ILE A 114 2.41 1.58 5.40
CA ILE A 114 3.63 2.29 5.82
C ILE A 114 4.11 3.26 4.73
N GLY A 115 4.26 2.78 3.49
CA GLY A 115 4.73 3.63 2.39
C GLY A 115 3.76 4.79 2.13
N SER A 116 2.45 4.52 2.13
CA SER A 116 1.46 5.56 1.90
C SER A 116 1.26 6.53 3.06
N SER A 117 1.38 6.11 4.32
CA SER A 117 1.20 7.01 5.47
C SER A 117 2.28 8.08 5.47
N ILE A 118 3.54 7.67 5.29
CA ILE A 118 4.70 8.56 5.22
C ILE A 118 4.52 9.56 4.08
N THR A 119 4.21 9.07 2.88
CA THR A 119 4.06 9.92 1.70
C THR A 119 2.86 10.86 1.82
N ILE A 120 1.71 10.39 2.30
CA ILE A 120 0.52 11.23 2.36
C ILE A 120 0.70 12.37 3.37
N ILE A 121 1.31 12.10 4.51
CA ILE A 121 1.58 13.13 5.53
C ILE A 121 2.70 14.07 5.07
N GLY A 122 3.77 13.53 4.49
CA GLY A 122 4.96 14.29 4.14
C GLY A 122 4.86 15.14 2.87
N SER A 123 4.07 14.73 1.88
CA SER A 123 4.03 15.38 0.55
C SER A 123 2.71 16.06 0.22
N ILE A 124 1.56 15.48 0.58
CA ILE A 124 0.26 15.99 0.10
C ILE A 124 -0.16 17.25 0.88
N TRP A 125 0.14 17.32 2.17
CA TRP A 125 -0.30 18.42 3.03
C TRP A 125 0.35 19.76 2.63
N SER A 126 1.54 19.72 2.05
CA SER A 126 2.28 20.88 1.56
C SER A 126 1.92 21.30 0.13
N VAL A 127 1.03 20.57 -0.55
CA VAL A 127 0.68 20.88 -1.95
C VAL A 127 -0.22 22.10 -2.05
N ASN A 128 0.30 23.12 -2.74
CA ASN A 128 -0.46 24.25 -3.23
C ASN A 128 -0.66 24.09 -4.74
N TYR A 129 -1.84 23.59 -5.13
CA TYR A 129 -2.19 23.36 -6.53
C TYR A 129 -3.37 24.24 -6.94
N ASN A 130 -3.17 25.05 -7.98
CA ASN A 130 -4.15 26.01 -8.50
C ASN A 130 -4.79 25.57 -9.83
N GLY A 131 -4.52 24.34 -10.30
CA GLY A 131 -5.09 23.79 -11.53
C GLY A 131 -6.39 23.02 -11.29
N ASN A 132 -6.78 22.17 -12.25
CA ASN A 132 -7.98 21.33 -12.13
C ASN A 132 -7.78 20.22 -11.06
N PRO A 133 -8.57 20.23 -9.96
CA PRO A 133 -8.44 19.26 -8.88
C PRO A 133 -8.50 17.79 -9.33
N LEU A 134 -9.33 17.47 -10.32
CA LEU A 134 -9.48 16.10 -10.82
C LEU A 134 -8.23 15.62 -11.54
N ILE A 135 -7.58 16.51 -12.31
CA ILE A 135 -6.31 16.21 -12.96
C ILE A 135 -5.25 15.93 -11.90
N TYR A 136 -5.18 16.75 -10.85
CA TYR A 136 -4.22 16.49 -9.78
C TYR A 136 -4.49 15.15 -9.06
N ILE A 137 -5.75 14.87 -8.73
CA ILE A 137 -6.13 13.63 -8.03
C ILE A 137 -5.76 12.41 -8.86
N PHE A 138 -6.09 12.38 -10.15
CA PHE A 138 -5.95 11.18 -10.98
C PHE A 138 -4.72 11.15 -11.88
N LEU A 139 -4.00 12.25 -12.07
CA LEU A 139 -2.82 12.30 -12.93
C LEU A 139 -1.61 12.92 -12.20
N GLY A 140 -1.82 13.65 -11.11
CA GLY A 140 -0.77 14.33 -10.36
C GLY A 140 -0.30 15.61 -11.04
N SER A 141 0.86 16.11 -10.59
CA SER A 141 1.60 17.20 -11.25
C SER A 141 2.70 16.63 -12.15
N ASN A 142 3.37 17.49 -12.92
CA ASN A 142 4.51 17.06 -13.75
C ASN A 142 5.65 16.44 -12.92
N GLU A 143 5.86 16.90 -11.69
CA GLU A 143 6.92 16.41 -10.80
C GLU A 143 6.48 15.17 -10.00
N GLY A 144 5.19 15.05 -9.67
CA GLY A 144 4.61 13.98 -8.86
C GLY A 144 3.44 13.28 -9.56
N ARG A 145 3.67 12.79 -10.78
CA ARG A 145 2.64 12.14 -11.58
C ARG A 145 2.08 10.91 -10.85
N LEU A 146 0.75 10.81 -10.77
CA LEU A 146 -0.01 9.74 -10.08
C LEU A 146 0.29 9.55 -8.59
N TYR A 147 1.10 10.43 -8.02
CA TYR A 147 1.62 10.28 -6.68
C TYR A 147 0.46 10.29 -5.66
N TYR A 148 -0.49 11.20 -5.77
CA TYR A 148 -1.65 11.22 -4.87
C TYR A 148 -2.48 9.92 -4.94
N PHE A 149 -2.97 9.55 -6.13
CA PHE A 149 -3.92 8.45 -6.28
C PHE A 149 -3.36 7.11 -5.80
N ILE A 150 -2.13 6.80 -6.20
CA ILE A 150 -1.48 5.53 -5.86
C ILE A 150 -1.34 5.40 -4.35
N HIS A 151 -0.86 6.45 -3.67
CA HIS A 151 -0.69 6.42 -2.22
C HIS A 151 -2.05 6.37 -1.50
N ALA A 152 -3.04 7.16 -1.92
CA ALA A 152 -4.39 7.12 -1.35
C ALA A 152 -5.05 5.74 -1.54
N PHE A 153 -4.94 5.15 -2.73
CA PHE A 153 -5.45 3.82 -3.03
C PHE A 153 -4.78 2.75 -2.14
N MET A 154 -3.45 2.76 -2.07
CA MET A 154 -2.69 1.84 -1.22
C MET A 154 -3.05 2.00 0.26
N LEU A 155 -3.25 3.23 0.75
CA LEU A 155 -3.61 3.45 2.15
C LEU A 155 -5.03 2.96 2.46
N ILE A 156 -6.00 3.38 1.65
CA ILE A 156 -7.43 3.08 1.87
C ILE A 156 -7.67 1.58 1.75
N PHE A 157 -7.28 0.98 0.61
CA PHE A 157 -7.52 -0.44 0.38
C PHE A 157 -6.53 -1.34 1.11
N GLY A 158 -5.28 -0.90 1.31
CA GLY A 158 -4.33 -1.57 2.19
C GLY A 158 -4.89 -1.68 3.62
N THR A 159 -5.41 -0.59 4.18
CA THR A 159 -6.05 -0.58 5.51
C THR A 159 -7.29 -1.48 5.54
N PHE A 160 -8.17 -1.38 4.54
CA PHE A 160 -9.36 -2.21 4.43
C PHE A 160 -9.00 -3.71 4.52
N PHE A 161 -8.08 -4.16 3.66
CA PHE A 161 -7.71 -5.57 3.59
C PHE A 161 -6.82 -6.00 4.77
N PHE A 162 -6.02 -5.11 5.34
CA PHE A 162 -5.27 -5.37 6.56
C PHE A 162 -6.20 -5.72 7.73
N VAL A 163 -7.29 -4.97 7.91
CA VAL A 163 -8.30 -5.19 8.96
C VAL A 163 -9.18 -6.41 8.64
N TYR A 164 -9.60 -6.57 7.40
CA TYR A 164 -10.45 -7.68 6.96
C TYR A 164 -9.76 -9.04 7.12
N ASN A 165 -8.48 -9.14 6.76
CA ASN A 165 -7.74 -10.42 6.77
C ASN A 165 -7.38 -10.90 8.17
N ASN A 166 -7.15 -12.20 8.35
CA ASN A 166 -6.80 -12.80 9.64
C ASN A 166 -5.49 -12.25 10.25
N ARG A 167 -5.31 -12.45 11.57
CA ARG A 167 -4.08 -12.14 12.32
C ARG A 167 -2.80 -12.58 11.61
N HIS A 168 -1.72 -11.86 11.89
CA HIS A 168 -0.37 -12.24 11.45
C HIS A 168 0.14 -13.37 12.32
N ARG A 169 0.58 -14.46 11.67
CA ARG A 169 1.34 -15.55 12.28
C ARG A 169 2.83 -15.21 12.24
N PHE A 170 3.64 -15.98 12.97
CA PHE A 170 5.09 -15.85 12.94
C PHE A 170 5.67 -15.91 11.53
N ILE A 171 5.17 -16.84 10.69
CA ILE A 171 5.58 -16.92 9.28
C ILE A 171 5.26 -15.65 8.49
N ASP A 172 4.13 -14.99 8.81
CA ASP A 172 3.74 -13.76 8.12
C ASP A 172 4.70 -12.62 8.49
N VAL A 173 5.24 -12.60 9.72
CA VAL A 173 6.29 -11.65 10.15
C VAL A 173 7.56 -11.89 9.35
N PHE A 174 8.00 -13.14 9.21
CA PHE A 174 9.19 -13.47 8.41
C PHE A 174 9.02 -13.05 6.94
N VAL A 175 7.87 -13.34 6.33
CA VAL A 175 7.55 -12.93 4.96
C VAL A 175 7.54 -11.41 4.81
N SER A 176 7.07 -10.67 5.83
CA SER A 176 7.12 -9.21 5.85
C SER A 176 8.52 -8.62 5.85
N HIS A 177 9.54 -9.37 6.26
CA HIS A 177 10.94 -8.94 6.14
C HIS A 177 11.57 -9.44 4.85
N LEU A 178 11.22 -10.65 4.42
CA LEU A 178 11.79 -11.26 3.22
C LEU A 178 11.40 -10.48 1.96
N LEU A 179 10.13 -10.09 1.83
CA LEU A 179 9.64 -9.35 0.67
C LEU A 179 10.41 -8.06 0.37
N PRO A 180 10.53 -7.09 1.29
CA PRO A 180 11.29 -5.86 1.05
C PRO A 180 12.79 -6.16 0.89
N SER A 181 13.35 -7.17 1.56
CA SER A 181 14.76 -7.53 1.40
C SER A 181 15.06 -8.01 -0.02
N LEU A 182 14.20 -8.88 -0.58
CA LEU A 182 14.32 -9.33 -1.97
C LEU A 182 14.13 -8.17 -2.95
N TYR A 183 13.22 -7.25 -2.65
CA TYR A 183 13.03 -6.04 -3.45
C TYR A 183 14.28 -5.15 -3.44
N LEU A 184 14.88 -4.87 -2.27
CA LEU A 184 16.09 -4.05 -2.17
C LEU A 184 17.27 -4.71 -2.90
N ILE A 185 17.42 -6.04 -2.80
CA ILE A 185 18.43 -6.79 -3.57
C ILE A 185 18.21 -6.58 -5.08
N TYR A 186 16.96 -6.72 -5.54
CA TYR A 186 16.60 -6.45 -6.93
C TYR A 186 17.00 -5.03 -7.35
N VAL A 187 16.63 -4.01 -6.57
CA VAL A 187 16.95 -2.61 -6.90
C VAL A 187 18.46 -2.38 -6.92
N LEU A 188 19.22 -2.93 -5.97
CA LEU A 188 20.69 -2.81 -5.96
C LEU A 188 21.34 -3.40 -7.21
N ILE A 189 20.84 -4.56 -7.69
CA ILE A 189 21.31 -5.16 -8.94
C ILE A 189 21.06 -4.20 -10.11
N ILE A 190 19.85 -3.66 -10.23
CA ILE A 190 19.50 -2.75 -11.34
C ILE A 190 20.26 -1.42 -11.28
N ILE A 191 20.41 -0.84 -10.08
CA ILE A 191 21.23 0.36 -9.88
C ILE A 191 22.62 0.13 -10.44
N ARG A 192 23.24 -1.01 -10.12
CA ARG A 192 24.60 -1.31 -10.53
C ARG A 192 24.71 -1.61 -12.03
N THR A 193 23.74 -2.29 -12.63
CA THR A 193 23.79 -2.68 -14.05
C THR A 193 23.46 -1.51 -14.98
N LEU A 194 22.54 -0.64 -14.60
CA LEU A 194 22.07 0.48 -15.44
C LEU A 194 22.59 1.85 -15.00
N ASN A 195 23.46 1.91 -13.98
CA ASN A 195 23.98 3.14 -13.38
C ASN A 195 22.85 4.13 -12.99
N ILE A 196 21.81 3.63 -12.33
CA ILE A 196 20.72 4.46 -11.83
C ILE A 196 21.25 5.34 -10.70
N THR A 197 21.02 6.65 -10.81
CA THR A 197 21.53 7.65 -9.85
C THR A 197 20.42 8.35 -9.08
N ARG A 198 19.15 8.10 -9.41
CA ARG A 198 17.98 8.79 -8.83
C ARG A 198 16.78 7.87 -8.73
N ASN A 199 15.89 8.16 -7.80
CA ASN A 199 14.59 7.51 -7.62
C ASN A 199 14.74 5.99 -7.43
N ALA A 200 15.53 5.59 -6.44
CA ALA A 200 15.83 4.17 -6.22
C ALA A 200 15.58 3.77 -4.76
N SER A 201 14.44 4.20 -4.22
CA SER A 201 13.98 3.87 -2.86
C SER A 201 15.00 4.19 -1.76
N GLY A 202 15.78 5.26 -1.94
CA GLY A 202 16.76 5.70 -0.94
C GLY A 202 18.03 4.86 -0.92
N LEU A 203 18.27 4.04 -1.95
CA LEU A 203 19.51 3.27 -2.09
C LEU A 203 20.65 4.07 -2.74
N VAL A 204 20.36 5.27 -3.26
CA VAL A 204 21.34 6.19 -3.85
C VAL A 204 21.38 7.50 -3.08
N GLU A 205 22.57 8.11 -3.02
CA GLU A 205 22.80 9.35 -2.28
C GLU A 205 21.92 10.51 -2.75
N TYR A 206 21.59 10.54 -4.05
CA TYR A 206 20.78 11.60 -4.65
C TYR A 206 19.41 11.74 -3.96
N ASP A 207 18.78 10.62 -3.61
CA ASP A 207 17.44 10.57 -3.03
C ASP A 207 17.37 11.26 -1.65
N TRP A 208 18.52 11.41 -0.98
CA TRP A 208 18.60 11.97 0.38
C TRP A 208 19.11 13.41 0.42
N ILE A 209 20.18 13.72 -0.32
CA ILE A 209 20.94 14.96 -0.11
C ILE A 209 20.50 16.09 -1.05
N ASN A 210 19.93 15.76 -2.21
CA ASN A 210 19.53 16.77 -3.18
C ASN A 210 18.15 17.34 -2.83
N THR A 211 17.94 18.63 -3.06
CA THR A 211 16.66 19.31 -2.79
C THR A 211 15.46 18.70 -3.50
N ASN A 212 15.71 18.03 -4.63
CA ASN A 212 14.71 17.35 -5.44
C ASN A 212 14.68 15.83 -5.16
N GLY A 213 15.43 15.36 -4.16
CA GLY A 213 15.43 13.98 -3.71
C GLY A 213 14.19 13.68 -2.88
N GLU A 214 13.67 12.46 -3.03
CA GLU A 214 12.40 12.04 -2.41
C GLU A 214 12.44 12.06 -0.88
N TYR A 215 13.60 11.82 -0.29
CA TYR A 215 13.81 11.76 1.16
C TYR A 215 14.55 12.98 1.71
N TYR A 216 14.64 14.07 0.93
CA TYR A 216 15.33 15.29 1.34
C TYR A 216 14.76 15.89 2.64
N LEU A 217 13.43 15.82 2.83
CA LEU A 217 12.80 16.26 4.08
C LEU A 217 13.27 15.45 5.29
N VAL A 218 13.43 14.14 5.13
CA VAL A 218 13.95 13.26 6.19
C VAL A 218 15.41 13.62 6.49
N TYR A 219 16.20 13.95 5.47
CA TYR A 219 17.55 14.48 5.63
C TYR A 219 17.59 15.79 6.40
N GLN A 220 16.70 16.73 6.11
CA GLN A 220 16.62 17.98 6.85
C GLN A 220 16.26 17.78 8.34
N LEU A 221 15.43 16.78 8.65
CA LEU A 221 15.01 16.46 10.01
C LEU A 221 16.11 15.75 10.81
N LEU A 222 16.70 14.69 10.25
CA LEU A 222 17.68 13.86 10.94
C LEU A 222 19.09 14.43 10.89
N LYS A 223 19.43 15.21 9.85
CA LYS A 223 20.76 15.80 9.60
C LYS A 223 21.91 14.78 9.63
N LEU A 224 21.61 13.54 9.23
CA LEU A 224 22.58 12.45 9.12
C LEU A 224 23.15 12.39 7.69
N LYS A 225 24.40 11.96 7.55
CA LYS A 225 25.04 11.78 6.24
C LYS A 225 24.59 10.48 5.57
N PHE A 226 24.66 10.39 4.25
CA PHE A 226 24.55 9.12 3.54
C PHE A 226 25.82 8.28 3.78
N PRO A 227 25.74 6.94 4.01
CA PRO A 227 24.55 6.10 4.06
C PRO A 227 23.94 5.94 5.47
N GLN A 228 24.43 6.66 6.49
CA GLN A 228 23.91 6.54 7.87
C GLN A 228 22.42 6.85 7.96
N ILE A 229 21.97 7.89 7.26
CA ILE A 229 20.56 8.27 7.23
C ILE A 229 19.64 7.15 6.71
N GLN A 230 20.10 6.44 5.68
CA GLN A 230 19.39 5.34 5.07
C GLN A 230 19.20 4.18 6.06
N ILE A 231 20.25 3.84 6.82
CA ILE A 231 20.19 2.79 7.85
C ILE A 231 19.18 3.17 8.95
N VAL A 232 19.22 4.40 9.43
CA VAL A 232 18.30 4.88 10.46
C VAL A 232 16.86 4.90 9.95
N ALA A 233 16.63 5.35 8.72
CA ALA A 233 15.30 5.38 8.12
C ALA A 233 14.71 3.96 7.96
N TYR A 234 15.50 2.99 7.48
CA TYR A 234 15.05 1.60 7.42
C TYR A 234 14.75 1.01 8.80
N PHE A 235 15.51 1.38 9.82
CA PHE A 235 15.23 0.96 11.19
C PHE A 235 13.92 1.56 11.74
N LEU A 236 13.61 2.82 11.44
CA LEU A 236 12.33 3.44 11.80
C LEU A 236 11.14 2.76 11.11
N VAL A 237 11.27 2.48 9.82
CA VAL A 237 10.27 1.72 9.05
C VAL A 237 10.08 0.31 9.63
N TRP A 238 11.15 -0.33 10.08
CA TRP A 238 11.08 -1.61 10.77
C TRP A 238 10.30 -1.52 12.09
N ILE A 239 10.54 -0.49 12.90
CA ILE A 239 9.78 -0.26 14.14
C ILE A 239 8.29 -0.07 13.83
N GLU A 240 7.95 0.75 12.84
CA GLU A 240 6.56 1.00 12.42
C GLU A 240 5.86 -0.30 11.99
N MET A 241 6.56 -1.13 11.21
CA MET A 241 6.07 -2.45 10.81
C MET A 241 5.74 -3.34 12.01
N ILE A 242 6.63 -3.42 13.00
CA ILE A 242 6.41 -4.21 14.21
C ILE A 242 5.21 -3.68 15.01
N ILE A 243 5.09 -2.36 15.15
CA ILE A 243 3.94 -1.71 15.82
C ILE A 243 2.64 -2.10 15.12
N LEU A 244 2.55 -1.98 13.79
CA LEU A 244 1.36 -2.33 13.03
C LEU A 244 1.01 -3.82 13.15
N ILE A 245 1.99 -4.72 13.14
CA ILE A 245 1.77 -6.16 13.37
C ILE A 245 1.19 -6.40 14.78
N ILE A 246 1.74 -5.76 15.81
CA ILE A 246 1.24 -5.85 17.19
C ILE A 246 -0.19 -5.32 17.27
N LEU A 247 -0.46 -4.14 16.72
CA LEU A 247 -1.80 -3.55 16.66
C LEU A 247 -2.79 -4.49 15.98
N ARG A 248 -2.42 -5.06 14.83
CA ARG A 248 -3.29 -6.00 14.10
C ARG A 248 -3.62 -7.21 14.94
N ASN A 249 -2.64 -7.80 15.60
CA ASN A 249 -2.81 -8.99 16.41
C ASN A 249 -3.62 -8.71 17.69
N SER A 250 -3.50 -7.50 18.25
CA SER A 250 -4.31 -7.02 19.38
C SER A 250 -5.76 -6.78 18.99
N ILE A 251 -6.04 -6.18 17.82
CA ILE A 251 -7.40 -6.01 17.28
C ILE A 251 -8.01 -7.36 16.88
N ALA A 252 -7.18 -8.34 16.49
CA ALA A 252 -7.64 -9.68 16.12
C ALA A 252 -7.97 -10.60 17.31
N LYS A 253 -7.43 -10.34 18.52
CA LYS A 253 -7.95 -10.92 19.77
C LYS A 253 -9.44 -10.54 19.90
N PRO A 254 -10.27 -11.28 20.66
CA PRO A 254 -11.72 -11.12 20.60
C PRO A 254 -12.18 -9.79 21.24
N THR A 255 -11.92 -8.68 20.57
CA THR A 255 -12.61 -7.40 20.73
C THR A 255 -14.10 -7.56 20.42
N LEU A 256 -14.50 -8.61 19.71
CA LEU A 256 -15.90 -9.04 19.62
C LEU A 256 -16.50 -9.49 20.96
N GLN A 257 -15.72 -10.00 21.93
CA GLN A 257 -16.24 -10.30 23.28
C GLN A 257 -16.41 -9.05 24.14
N TRP A 258 -15.68 -7.97 23.82
CA TRP A 258 -15.77 -6.70 24.53
C TRP A 258 -16.89 -5.81 24.01
N PHE A 259 -17.11 -5.76 22.69
CA PHE A 259 -18.14 -4.92 22.08
C PHE A 259 -19.52 -5.59 21.98
N TRP A 260 -19.59 -6.92 21.94
CA TRP A 260 -20.85 -7.64 21.94
C TRP A 260 -20.96 -8.50 23.19
N PRO A 261 -21.98 -8.30 24.05
CA PRO A 261 -22.18 -9.17 25.19
C PRO A 261 -22.22 -10.64 24.73
N LYS A 262 -21.55 -11.53 25.49
CA LYS A 262 -21.38 -12.97 25.20
C LYS A 262 -22.61 -13.66 24.59
N PHE A 263 -23.80 -13.25 25.02
CA PHE A 263 -25.09 -13.74 24.54
C PHE A 263 -25.33 -13.57 23.03
N ILE A 264 -24.92 -12.44 22.45
CA ILE A 264 -25.19 -12.18 21.03
C ILE A 264 -24.21 -12.94 20.13
N TYR A 265 -22.95 -13.02 20.54
CA TYR A 265 -21.95 -13.85 19.86
C TYR A 265 -22.34 -15.34 19.87
N GLN A 266 -22.90 -15.82 20.99
CA GLN A 266 -23.45 -17.17 21.10
C GLN A 266 -24.68 -17.38 20.22
N LYS A 267 -25.60 -16.41 20.13
CA LYS A 267 -26.76 -16.51 19.21
C LYS A 267 -26.33 -16.60 17.74
N ILE A 268 -25.36 -15.79 17.30
CA ILE A 268 -24.87 -15.81 15.91
C ILE A 268 -24.22 -17.16 15.57
N THR A 269 -23.37 -17.68 16.47
CA THR A 269 -22.72 -18.99 16.28
C THR A 269 -23.69 -20.17 16.34
N LEU A 270 -24.77 -20.06 17.14
CA LEU A 270 -25.84 -21.06 17.17
C LEU A 270 -26.63 -21.07 15.84
N TRP A 271 -26.96 -19.89 15.30
CA TRP A 271 -27.64 -19.75 14.01
C TRP A 271 -26.82 -20.27 12.83
N ASP A 272 -25.50 -20.06 12.83
CA ASP A 272 -24.60 -20.65 11.83
C ASP A 272 -24.53 -22.18 11.93
N LYS A 273 -24.53 -22.74 13.15
CA LYS A 273 -24.63 -24.20 13.34
C LYS A 273 -25.96 -24.77 12.87
N ILE A 274 -27.07 -24.09 13.16
CA ILE A 274 -28.42 -24.53 12.77
C ILE A 274 -28.58 -24.46 11.25
N SER A 275 -28.20 -23.36 10.62
CA SER A 275 -28.32 -23.20 9.16
C SER A 275 -27.44 -24.21 8.40
N LYS A 276 -26.23 -24.47 8.87
CA LYS A 276 -25.32 -25.47 8.28
C LYS A 276 -25.85 -26.90 8.46
N LYS A 277 -26.43 -27.21 9.63
CA LYS A 277 -27.09 -28.50 9.87
C LYS A 277 -28.29 -28.66 8.93
N TRP A 278 -29.15 -27.66 8.83
CA TRP A 278 -30.34 -27.68 7.99
C TRP A 278 -30.01 -27.86 6.49
N TYR A 279 -28.97 -27.16 6.00
CA TYR A 279 -28.49 -27.30 4.63
C TYR A 279 -27.93 -28.71 4.35
N LEU A 280 -27.15 -29.27 5.27
CA LEU A 280 -26.61 -30.64 5.16
C LEU A 280 -27.71 -31.71 5.22
N THR A 281 -28.80 -31.47 5.96
CA THR A 281 -29.94 -32.39 5.98
C THR A 281 -30.66 -32.40 4.63
N ARG A 282 -30.85 -31.24 3.99
CA ARG A 282 -31.46 -31.16 2.66
C ARG A 282 -30.63 -31.84 1.58
N LEU A 283 -29.31 -31.74 1.63
CA LEU A 283 -28.41 -32.40 0.68
C LEU A 283 -28.39 -33.93 0.80
N LYS A 284 -28.89 -34.50 1.89
CA LYS A 284 -29.02 -35.97 2.06
C LYS A 284 -30.39 -36.51 1.63
N THR A 285 -31.36 -35.64 1.37
CA THR A 285 -32.72 -36.00 0.96
C THR A 285 -32.96 -35.84 -0.54
N PHE A 286 -31.92 -35.44 -1.29
CA PHE A 286 -31.84 -35.49 -2.75
C PHE A 286 -30.74 -36.47 -3.14
#